data_AF-B7G682-F1
#
_entry.id   AF-B7G682-F1
#
_cell.length_a   1.000
_cell.length_b   1.000
_cell.length_c   1.000
_cell.angle_alpha   90.00
_cell.angle_beta   90.00
_cell.angle_gamma   90.00
#
_symmetry.space_group_name_H-M   'P 1'
#
loop_
_entity.id
_entity.type
_entity.pdbx_description
1 polymer ?
#
loop_
_entity_poly.entity_id
_entity_poly.type
_entity_poly.pdbx_seq_one_letter_code
_entity_poly.pdbx_strand_id
1 'polypeptide(L)'
;MEAQRSPLQRLSTNETWESGPSQSKRPRAQSKGNDRSSMSSSAHEPTATFVYPEDVAIPSRGVVKALYEEAISSKESNQHALSDAGLLSFEDVLLPAVAYQEEHALKALQARVQRDNPDAKPAIVACRKVMFDSIGAAVEAAKESRIARDQIDREREAVWQAEQEVKRVTAAAEQDRLAKVDRERHRRDLKKKLPRNQELWREVAYLMTELNKLHREERQWKDTEEDISQREIEMKALEEKKNSDSDEEPADTEIEISTDKITKIEQTVEDITLSAVRIEQALHVVSGIIIESDKVRKDLYRRYKTDFQFHRYPGVKNPKGILRALTQSQDQDEE
;
A
#
# COMPACT_ATOMS: atom_id res chain seq x y z
N MET A 1 -27.82 37.26 -1.01
CA MET A 1 -26.42 36.84 -0.91
C MET A 1 -26.24 35.74 -1.94
N GLU A 2 -25.47 35.99 -3.01
CA GLU A 2 -25.22 34.97 -4.04
C GLU A 2 -24.02 34.12 -3.60
N ALA A 3 -24.17 32.79 -3.67
CA ALA A 3 -23.06 31.88 -3.40
C ALA A 3 -22.09 31.92 -4.59
N GLN A 4 -20.86 32.36 -4.36
CA GLN A 4 -19.78 32.23 -5.34
C GLN A 4 -19.49 30.73 -5.55
N ARG A 5 -19.78 30.21 -6.75
CA ARG A 5 -19.50 28.81 -7.10
C ARG A 5 -17.99 28.59 -7.18
N SER A 6 -17.49 27.50 -6.59
CA SER A 6 -16.07 27.14 -6.61
C SER A 6 -15.46 27.19 -8.02
N PRO A 7 -14.25 27.76 -8.21
CA PRO A 7 -13.57 27.78 -9.49
C PRO A 7 -13.37 26.37 -10.08
N LEU A 8 -13.03 25.38 -9.23
CA LEU A 8 -12.73 24.01 -9.65
C LEU A 8 -13.94 23.27 -10.27
N GLN A 9 -15.17 23.60 -9.88
CA GLN A 9 -16.35 22.97 -10.49
C GLN A 9 -16.51 23.26 -11.99
N ARG A 10 -15.84 24.29 -12.53
CA ARG A 10 -15.82 24.57 -13.97
C ARG A 10 -14.84 23.72 -14.77
N LEU A 11 -13.95 22.96 -14.11
CA LEU A 11 -12.96 22.10 -14.78
C LEU A 11 -13.43 20.65 -14.91
N SER A 12 -14.37 20.20 -14.07
CA SER A 12 -14.87 18.82 -14.06
C SER A 12 -16.09 18.59 -14.96
N THR A 13 -16.83 19.63 -15.34
CA THR A 13 -17.97 19.51 -16.26
C THR A 13 -17.50 19.65 -17.70
N ASN A 14 -17.35 18.52 -18.40
CA ASN A 14 -17.41 18.50 -19.86
C ASN A 14 -18.83 18.91 -20.31
N GLU A 15 -19.10 20.22 -20.34
CA GLU A 15 -20.23 20.76 -21.08
C GLU A 15 -19.96 20.52 -22.57
N THR A 16 -20.50 19.42 -23.11
CA THR A 16 -20.55 19.19 -24.55
C THR A 16 -21.24 20.39 -25.18
N TRP A 17 -20.51 21.16 -25.98
CA TRP A 17 -21.03 22.32 -26.72
C TRP A 17 -21.90 21.85 -27.90
N GLU A 18 -23.01 21.17 -27.60
CA GLU A 18 -24.05 20.84 -28.57
C GLU A 18 -24.56 22.14 -29.19
N SER A 19 -24.25 22.32 -30.47
CA SER A 19 -24.53 23.55 -31.20
C SER A 19 -26.01 23.62 -31.56
N GLY A 20 -26.83 24.04 -30.59
CA GLY A 20 -28.27 24.18 -30.74
C GLY A 20 -28.66 25.00 -31.98
N PRO A 21 -29.46 24.45 -32.92
CA PRO A 21 -29.72 25.07 -34.21
C PRO A 21 -30.67 26.28 -34.07
N SER A 22 -30.10 27.47 -33.88
CA SER A 22 -30.82 28.73 -33.76
C SER A 22 -31.49 29.14 -35.09
N GLN A 23 -32.74 28.70 -35.29
CA GLN A 23 -33.54 29.01 -36.48
C GLN A 23 -34.05 30.46 -36.50
N SER A 24 -33.17 31.43 -36.70
CA SER A 24 -33.55 32.82 -36.98
C SER A 24 -34.01 32.96 -38.44
N LYS A 25 -35.32 32.88 -38.68
CA LYS A 25 -35.92 33.10 -40.01
C LYS A 25 -35.84 34.58 -40.41
N ARG A 26 -34.96 34.93 -41.35
CA ARG A 26 -35.00 36.22 -42.09
C ARG A 26 -35.41 36.01 -43.56
N PRO A 27 -36.09 37.00 -44.18
CA PRO A 27 -36.70 36.83 -45.50
C PRO A 27 -35.66 36.79 -46.64
N ARG A 28 -35.95 35.94 -47.63
CA ARG A 28 -35.12 35.70 -48.82
C ARG A 28 -35.28 36.82 -49.84
N ALA A 29 -34.49 37.89 -49.71
CA ALA A 29 -34.34 38.88 -50.77
C ALA A 29 -33.66 38.25 -52.00
N GLN A 30 -34.23 38.44 -53.18
CA GLN A 30 -33.58 38.09 -54.45
C GLN A 30 -32.68 39.26 -54.89
N SER A 31 -31.43 38.98 -55.24
CA SER A 31 -30.66 39.84 -56.15
C SER A 31 -30.18 38.99 -57.32
N LYS A 32 -30.18 39.58 -58.52
CA LYS A 32 -29.61 38.97 -59.71
C LYS A 32 -28.08 39.15 -59.66
N GLY A 33 -27.35 38.24 -60.29
CA GLY A 33 -25.88 38.29 -60.28
C GLY A 33 -25.32 39.53 -60.99
N ASN A 34 -24.04 39.78 -60.78
CA ASN A 34 -23.25 40.68 -61.61
C ASN A 34 -21.83 40.12 -61.79
N ASP A 35 -21.12 40.66 -62.78
CA ASP A 35 -19.95 40.02 -63.38
C ASP A 35 -18.65 40.00 -62.57
N ARG A 36 -17.74 39.17 -63.10
CA ARG A 36 -16.29 39.14 -62.90
C ARG A 36 -15.70 40.47 -62.39
N SER A 37 -15.01 40.42 -61.26
CA SER A 37 -13.95 41.36 -60.91
C SER A 37 -12.84 40.62 -60.17
N SER A 38 -11.80 40.25 -60.90
CA SER A 38 -10.58 39.64 -60.34
C SER A 38 -9.74 40.71 -59.64
N MET A 39 -10.24 41.23 -58.52
CA MET A 39 -9.39 42.00 -57.62
C MET A 39 -8.35 41.06 -57.04
N SER A 40 -7.07 41.39 -57.25
CA SER A 40 -5.98 40.72 -56.56
C SER A 40 -6.19 40.89 -55.05
N SER A 41 -6.52 39.81 -54.35
CA SER A 41 -6.41 39.76 -52.90
C SER A 41 -4.92 39.87 -52.56
N SER A 42 -4.45 41.11 -52.37
CA SER A 42 -3.17 41.35 -51.72
C SER A 42 -3.24 40.65 -50.37
N ALA A 43 -2.40 39.62 -50.19
CA ALA A 43 -2.31 38.92 -48.93
C ALA A 43 -1.75 39.89 -47.89
N HIS A 44 -2.63 40.64 -47.23
CA HIS A 44 -2.32 41.26 -45.97
C HIS A 44 -2.01 40.11 -45.01
N GLU A 45 -0.72 39.90 -44.79
CA GLU A 45 -0.25 38.99 -43.76
C GLU A 45 -0.95 39.37 -42.44
N PRO A 46 -1.60 38.42 -41.74
CA PRO A 46 -2.17 38.69 -40.43
C PRO A 46 -1.07 38.72 -39.35
N THR A 47 0.00 39.50 -39.59
CA THR A 47 1.19 39.67 -38.75
C THR A 47 0.96 40.55 -37.53
N ALA A 48 -0.25 40.49 -36.96
CA ALA A 48 -0.50 40.83 -35.57
C ALA A 48 0.01 39.68 -34.68
N THR A 49 1.34 39.56 -34.60
CA THR A 49 2.02 38.47 -33.87
C THR A 49 1.80 38.63 -32.37
N PHE A 50 0.78 37.95 -31.83
CA PHE A 50 0.45 38.01 -30.41
C PHE A 50 1.46 37.22 -29.57
N VAL A 51 2.43 37.94 -29.01
CA VAL A 51 3.38 37.42 -28.02
C VAL A 51 2.63 36.99 -26.76
N TYR A 52 2.92 35.78 -26.27
CA TYR A 52 2.39 35.27 -24.99
C TYR A 52 2.95 36.12 -23.83
N PRO A 53 2.21 36.33 -22.72
CA PRO A 53 2.78 37.04 -21.57
C PRO A 53 3.93 36.21 -20.95
N GLU A 54 5.18 36.64 -21.13
CA GLU A 54 6.34 35.98 -20.51
C GLU A 54 6.35 36.22 -18.99
N ASP A 55 5.99 37.43 -18.55
CA ASP A 55 5.88 37.84 -17.14
C ASP A 55 4.53 37.42 -16.50
N VAL A 56 4.21 36.12 -16.46
CA VAL A 56 3.09 35.64 -15.62
C VAL A 56 3.52 35.68 -14.15
N ALA A 57 2.87 36.57 -13.38
CA ALA A 57 3.16 36.74 -11.97
C ALA A 57 2.97 35.44 -11.16
N ILE A 58 3.78 35.24 -10.11
CA ILE A 58 3.67 34.10 -9.21
C ILE A 58 2.29 34.11 -8.49
N PRO A 59 1.59 32.97 -8.34
CA PRO A 59 0.29 32.92 -7.67
C PRO A 59 0.31 33.54 -6.27
N SER A 60 -0.65 34.43 -5.98
CA SER A 60 -0.67 35.15 -4.71
C SER A 60 -0.91 34.22 -3.52
N ARG A 61 -0.35 34.56 -2.35
CA ARG A 61 -0.55 33.81 -1.09
C ARG A 61 -2.04 33.66 -0.72
N GLY A 62 -2.90 34.60 -1.13
CA GLY A 62 -4.35 34.50 -0.95
C GLY A 62 -4.99 33.38 -1.77
N VAL A 63 -4.61 33.26 -3.05
CA VAL A 63 -5.08 32.18 -3.95
C VAL A 63 -4.58 30.82 -3.46
N VAL A 64 -3.29 30.72 -3.13
CA VAL A 64 -2.70 29.48 -2.58
C VAL A 64 -3.38 29.07 -1.27
N LYS A 65 -3.68 30.03 -0.37
CA LYS A 65 -4.41 29.74 0.87
C LYS A 65 -5.84 29.26 0.61
N ALA A 66 -6.58 29.90 -0.30
CA ALA A 66 -7.95 29.51 -0.61
C ALA A 66 -8.03 28.09 -1.20
N LEU A 67 -7.11 27.75 -2.10
CA LEU A 67 -7.01 26.40 -2.67
C LEU A 67 -6.57 25.35 -1.63
N TYR A 68 -5.68 25.71 -0.70
CA TYR A 68 -5.32 24.85 0.44
C TYR A 68 -6.51 24.60 1.38
N GLU A 69 -7.33 25.62 1.65
CA GLU A 69 -8.55 25.48 2.46
C GLU A 69 -9.65 24.67 1.72
N GLU A 70 -9.77 24.82 0.40
CA GLU A 70 -10.66 24.00 -0.44
C GLU A 70 -10.19 22.53 -0.51
N ALA A 71 -8.89 22.29 -0.66
CA ALA A 71 -8.28 20.97 -0.64
C ALA A 71 -8.46 20.25 0.71
N ILE A 72 -8.23 20.93 1.84
CA ILE A 72 -8.48 20.38 3.19
C ILE A 72 -9.98 20.18 3.49
N SER A 73 -10.88 20.82 2.75
CA SER A 73 -12.31 20.51 2.82
C SER A 73 -12.68 19.26 2.02
N SER A 74 -11.81 18.75 1.14
CA SER A 74 -12.05 17.58 0.31
C SER A 74 -11.47 16.31 0.93
N LYS A 75 -12.35 15.35 1.27
CA LYS A 75 -11.98 14.03 1.81
C LYS A 75 -11.10 13.19 0.88
N GLU A 76 -11.06 13.54 -0.40
CA GLU A 76 -10.31 12.84 -1.46
C GLU A 76 -8.95 13.49 -1.74
N SER A 77 -8.65 14.66 -1.14
CA SER A 77 -7.37 15.34 -1.32
C SER A 77 -6.27 14.74 -0.46
N ASN A 78 -5.08 14.64 -1.05
CA ASN A 78 -3.86 14.23 -0.37
C ASN A 78 -3.30 15.32 0.56
N GLN A 79 -3.87 16.53 0.52
CA GLN A 79 -3.44 17.67 1.34
C GLN A 79 -3.56 17.41 2.85
N HIS A 80 -4.46 16.54 3.30
CA HIS A 80 -4.52 16.11 4.72
C HIS A 80 -3.25 15.37 5.18
N ALA A 81 -2.70 14.47 4.36
CA ALA A 81 -1.46 13.77 4.71
C ALA A 81 -0.22 14.68 4.66
N LEU A 82 -0.31 15.79 3.92
CA LEU A 82 0.76 16.76 3.74
C LEU A 82 0.69 17.94 4.74
N SER A 83 -0.48 18.26 5.29
CA SER A 83 -0.65 19.37 6.24
C SER A 83 0.13 19.16 7.53
N ASP A 84 0.21 17.92 8.01
CA ASP A 84 0.94 17.55 9.23
C ASP A 84 2.47 17.73 9.07
N ALA A 85 2.96 17.65 7.82
CA ALA A 85 4.33 17.94 7.45
C ALA A 85 4.57 19.42 7.06
N GLY A 86 3.52 20.26 7.07
CA GLY A 86 3.59 21.65 6.61
C GLY A 86 3.79 21.80 5.09
N LEU A 87 3.46 20.77 4.30
CA LEU A 87 3.69 20.72 2.85
C LEU A 87 2.40 21.00 2.06
N LEU A 88 2.56 21.55 0.86
CA LEU A 88 1.45 21.78 -0.08
C LEU A 88 1.37 20.66 -1.11
N SER A 89 0.15 20.21 -1.43
CA SER A 89 -0.12 19.26 -2.50
C SER A 89 0.20 19.90 -3.86
N PHE A 90 1.04 19.24 -4.65
CA PHE A 90 1.39 19.72 -5.99
C PHE A 90 0.17 19.68 -6.93
N GLU A 91 -0.59 18.59 -6.86
CA GLU A 91 -1.81 18.36 -7.65
C GLU A 91 -2.99 19.20 -7.17
N ASP A 92 -3.25 19.24 -5.85
CA ASP A 92 -4.49 19.83 -5.32
C ASP A 92 -4.39 21.35 -5.09
N VAL A 93 -3.18 21.90 -4.94
CA VAL A 93 -2.96 23.32 -4.58
C VAL A 93 -2.06 24.05 -5.57
N LEU A 94 -0.86 23.52 -5.87
CA LEU A 94 0.13 24.28 -6.64
C LEU A 94 -0.21 24.38 -8.13
N LEU A 95 -0.55 23.28 -8.79
CA LEU A 95 -0.97 23.29 -10.20
C LEU A 95 -2.26 24.13 -10.41
N PRO A 96 -3.32 24.01 -9.59
CA PRO A 96 -4.49 24.88 -9.65
C PRO A 96 -4.18 26.36 -9.39
N ALA A 97 -3.23 26.68 -8.51
CA ALA A 97 -2.82 28.06 -8.25
C ALA A 97 -2.12 28.71 -9.46
N VAL A 98 -1.28 27.95 -10.16
CA VAL A 98 -0.68 28.36 -11.43
C VAL A 98 -1.75 28.52 -12.51
N ALA A 99 -2.65 27.53 -12.65
CA ALA A 99 -3.76 27.57 -13.61
C ALA A 99 -4.63 28.82 -13.49
N TYR A 100 -4.99 29.19 -12.25
CA TYR A 100 -5.78 30.39 -11.96
C TYR A 100 -5.07 31.67 -12.44
N GLN A 101 -3.76 31.73 -12.25
CA GLN A 101 -2.94 32.90 -12.53
C GLN A 101 -2.62 33.06 -14.02
N GLU A 102 -2.34 31.94 -14.71
CA GLU A 102 -2.29 31.85 -16.18
C GLU A 102 -3.64 32.25 -16.81
N GLU A 103 -4.76 31.73 -16.30
CA GLU A 103 -6.07 32.09 -16.83
C GLU A 103 -6.39 33.59 -16.61
N HIS A 104 -5.95 34.17 -15.49
CA HIS A 104 -6.09 35.61 -15.24
C HIS A 104 -5.27 36.44 -16.24
N ALA A 105 -4.02 36.05 -16.53
CA ALA A 105 -3.18 36.69 -17.54
C ALA A 105 -3.82 36.58 -18.94
N LEU A 106 -4.29 35.39 -19.32
CA LEU A 106 -4.96 35.15 -20.59
C LEU A 106 -6.31 35.88 -20.71
N LYS A 107 -7.06 36.06 -19.62
CA LYS A 107 -8.27 36.91 -19.58
C LYS A 107 -7.94 38.38 -19.81
N ALA A 108 -6.89 38.90 -19.19
CA ALA A 108 -6.44 40.27 -19.39
C ALA A 108 -5.96 40.51 -20.84
N LEU A 109 -5.20 39.56 -21.41
CA LEU A 109 -4.84 39.58 -22.82
C LEU A 109 -6.09 39.52 -23.72
N GLN A 110 -7.04 38.64 -23.41
CA GLN A 110 -8.29 38.51 -24.17
C GLN A 110 -9.11 39.82 -24.17
N ALA A 111 -9.14 40.55 -23.05
CA ALA A 111 -9.81 41.86 -22.96
C ALA A 111 -9.10 42.93 -23.81
N ARG A 112 -7.76 42.98 -23.77
CA ARG A 112 -6.96 43.88 -24.63
C ARG A 112 -7.22 43.60 -26.12
N VAL A 113 -7.15 42.33 -26.51
CA VAL A 113 -7.32 41.93 -27.92
C VAL A 113 -8.77 42.12 -28.39
N GLN A 114 -9.79 41.88 -27.56
CA GLN A 114 -11.18 42.20 -27.95
C GLN A 114 -11.43 43.70 -28.21
N ARG A 115 -10.60 44.59 -27.65
CA ARG A 115 -10.63 46.04 -27.92
C ARG A 115 -9.79 46.42 -29.15
N ASP A 116 -8.61 45.83 -29.29
CA ASP A 116 -7.58 46.27 -30.24
C ASP A 116 -7.57 45.50 -31.57
N ASN A 117 -8.01 44.23 -31.58
CA ASN A 117 -8.13 43.37 -32.76
C ASN A 117 -9.16 42.23 -32.50
N PRO A 118 -10.46 42.44 -32.79
CA PRO A 118 -11.50 41.47 -32.44
C PRO A 118 -11.38 40.13 -33.18
N ASP A 119 -10.75 40.10 -34.35
CA ASP A 119 -10.63 38.89 -35.18
C ASP A 119 -9.68 37.85 -34.57
N ALA A 120 -8.75 38.28 -33.70
CA ALA A 120 -7.87 37.39 -32.94
C ALA A 120 -8.53 36.76 -31.69
N LYS A 121 -9.80 37.10 -31.38
CA LYS A 121 -10.56 36.51 -30.26
C LYS A 121 -10.61 34.97 -30.25
N PRO A 122 -10.80 34.25 -31.38
CA PRO A 122 -10.86 32.78 -31.38
C PRO A 122 -9.53 32.13 -30.97
N ALA A 123 -8.39 32.71 -31.39
CA ALA A 123 -7.06 32.19 -31.07
C ALA A 123 -6.81 32.17 -29.56
N ILE A 124 -7.22 33.23 -28.84
CA ILE A 124 -7.05 33.30 -27.37
C ILE A 124 -8.00 32.33 -26.64
N VAL A 125 -9.18 32.05 -27.19
CA VAL A 125 -10.07 30.99 -26.66
C VAL A 125 -9.42 29.62 -26.83
N ALA A 126 -8.81 29.34 -27.99
CA ALA A 126 -8.06 28.10 -28.20
C ALA A 126 -6.85 27.99 -27.26
N CYS A 127 -6.06 29.07 -27.08
CA CYS A 127 -4.94 29.09 -26.13
C CYS A 127 -5.39 28.82 -24.69
N ARG A 128 -6.50 29.41 -24.24
CA ARG A 128 -7.08 29.13 -22.90
C ARG A 128 -7.52 27.67 -22.75
N LYS A 129 -8.08 27.05 -23.80
CA LYS A 129 -8.41 25.61 -23.77
C LYS A 129 -7.15 24.75 -23.65
N VAL A 130 -6.17 24.98 -24.53
CA VAL A 130 -4.90 24.22 -24.54
C VAL A 130 -4.14 24.35 -23.22
N MET A 131 -4.16 25.54 -22.60
CA MET A 131 -3.59 25.75 -21.26
C MET A 131 -4.29 24.84 -20.23
N PHE A 132 -5.62 24.83 -20.15
CA PHE A 132 -6.35 23.95 -19.22
C PHE A 132 -6.16 22.46 -19.52
N ASP A 133 -6.22 22.06 -20.80
CA ASP A 133 -5.97 20.67 -21.23
C ASP A 133 -4.55 20.22 -20.79
N SER A 134 -3.55 21.11 -20.91
CA SER A 134 -2.17 20.82 -20.50
C SER A 134 -1.98 20.71 -18.99
N ILE A 135 -2.71 21.51 -18.19
CA ILE A 135 -2.65 21.43 -16.73
C ILE A 135 -3.40 20.21 -16.22
N GLY A 136 -4.51 19.82 -16.83
CA GLY A 136 -5.19 18.56 -16.54
C GLY A 136 -4.25 17.36 -16.75
N ALA A 137 -3.54 17.32 -17.88
CA ALA A 137 -2.52 16.30 -18.14
C ALA A 137 -1.37 16.32 -17.12
N ALA A 138 -0.92 17.51 -16.67
CA ALA A 138 0.10 17.63 -15.64
C ALA A 138 -0.36 17.14 -14.25
N VAL A 139 -1.64 17.32 -13.90
CA VAL A 139 -2.24 16.79 -12.67
C VAL A 139 -2.31 15.26 -12.71
N GLU A 140 -2.81 14.66 -13.81
CA GLU A 140 -2.87 13.20 -13.90
C GLU A 140 -1.47 12.55 -13.95
N ALA A 141 -0.51 13.10 -14.71
CA ALA A 141 0.86 12.60 -14.70
C ALA A 141 1.54 12.71 -13.33
N ALA A 142 1.18 13.72 -12.52
CA ALA A 142 1.65 13.83 -11.13
C ALA A 142 1.01 12.78 -10.20
N LYS A 143 -0.30 12.53 -10.33
CA LYS A 143 -1.01 11.45 -9.62
C LYS A 143 -0.40 10.09 -9.92
N GLU A 144 -0.21 9.77 -11.20
CA GLU A 144 0.44 8.53 -11.67
C GLU A 144 1.88 8.44 -11.15
N SER A 145 2.62 9.55 -11.15
CA SER A 145 3.95 9.61 -10.55
C SER A 145 3.95 9.29 -9.06
N ARG A 146 2.96 9.74 -8.28
CA ARG A 146 2.79 9.29 -6.89
C ARG A 146 2.47 7.80 -6.85
N ILE A 147 1.44 7.34 -7.55
CA ILE A 147 0.96 5.94 -7.51
C ILE A 147 2.10 4.95 -7.83
N ALA A 148 2.92 5.23 -8.84
CA ALA A 148 4.08 4.41 -9.20
C ALA A 148 5.14 4.37 -8.09
N ARG A 149 5.39 5.49 -7.39
CA ARG A 149 6.32 5.53 -6.25
C ARG A 149 5.77 4.81 -5.04
N ASP A 150 4.50 5.03 -4.71
CA ASP A 150 3.81 4.32 -3.64
C ASP A 150 3.80 2.81 -3.88
N GLN A 151 3.64 2.36 -5.13
CA GLN A 151 3.75 0.95 -5.50
C GLN A 151 5.18 0.43 -5.29
N ILE A 152 6.20 1.13 -5.79
CA ILE A 152 7.61 0.74 -5.61
C ILE A 152 7.97 0.62 -4.12
N ASP A 153 7.48 1.53 -3.27
CA ASP A 153 7.75 1.48 -1.82
C ASP A 153 6.95 0.36 -1.12
N ARG A 154 5.71 0.06 -1.53
CA ARG A 154 4.98 -1.16 -1.08
C ARG A 154 5.69 -2.44 -1.50
N GLU A 155 6.24 -2.51 -2.71
CA GLU A 155 7.00 -3.66 -3.20
C GLU A 155 8.29 -3.85 -2.40
N ARG A 156 9.00 -2.75 -2.07
CA ARG A 156 10.17 -2.77 -1.17
C ARG A 156 9.81 -3.25 0.23
N GLU A 157 8.68 -2.79 0.79
CA GLU A 157 8.19 -3.25 2.10
C GLU A 157 7.82 -4.74 2.07
N ALA A 158 7.16 -5.22 1.01
CA ALA A 158 6.82 -6.64 0.85
C ALA A 158 8.08 -7.53 0.75
N VAL A 159 9.08 -7.12 -0.03
CA VAL A 159 10.39 -7.82 -0.11
C VAL A 159 11.09 -7.80 1.25
N TRP A 160 11.09 -6.68 1.96
CA TRP A 160 11.68 -6.59 3.29
C TRP A 160 10.98 -7.49 4.31
N GLN A 161 9.63 -7.56 4.29
CA GLN A 161 8.86 -8.46 5.15
C GLN A 161 9.16 -9.94 4.83
N ALA A 162 9.22 -10.30 3.55
CA ALA A 162 9.61 -11.66 3.13
C ALA A 162 11.04 -12.01 3.58
N GLU A 163 12.00 -11.09 3.46
CA GLU A 163 13.35 -11.24 4.00
C GLU A 163 13.37 -11.46 5.51
N GLN A 164 12.55 -10.73 6.28
CA GLN A 164 12.45 -10.93 7.73
C GLN A 164 11.88 -12.31 8.07
N GLU A 165 10.84 -12.77 7.38
CA GLU A 165 10.25 -14.07 7.67
C GLU A 165 11.19 -15.23 7.28
N VAL A 166 11.92 -15.12 6.17
CA VAL A 166 13.00 -16.07 5.82
C VAL A 166 14.09 -16.09 6.91
N LYS A 167 14.47 -14.93 7.47
CA LYS A 167 15.43 -14.85 8.59
C LYS A 167 14.88 -15.48 9.87
N ARG A 168 13.57 -15.38 10.14
CA ARG A 168 12.91 -16.01 11.29
C ARG A 168 12.80 -17.53 11.14
N VAL A 169 12.39 -18.01 9.97
CA VAL A 169 12.30 -19.45 9.65
C VAL A 169 13.68 -20.11 9.68
N THR A 170 14.71 -19.48 9.12
CA THR A 170 16.08 -20.01 9.15
C THR A 170 16.67 -20.03 10.57
N ALA A 171 16.48 -18.96 11.36
CA ALA A 171 16.91 -18.94 12.77
C ALA A 171 16.16 -19.98 13.63
N ALA A 172 14.86 -20.18 13.41
CA ALA A 172 14.09 -21.22 14.09
C ALA A 172 14.59 -22.63 13.74
N ALA A 173 14.86 -22.89 12.45
CA ALA A 173 15.44 -24.16 12.00
C ALA A 173 16.85 -24.42 12.57
N GLU A 174 17.66 -23.36 12.75
CA GLU A 174 18.97 -23.48 13.41
C GLU A 174 18.83 -23.80 14.91
N GLN A 175 17.97 -23.08 15.64
CA GLN A 175 17.67 -23.38 17.05
C GLN A 175 17.16 -24.82 17.23
N ASP A 176 16.30 -25.29 16.33
CA ASP A 176 15.75 -26.64 16.39
C ASP A 176 16.80 -27.73 16.07
N ARG A 177 17.80 -27.42 15.21
CA ARG A 177 18.99 -28.27 15.02
C ARG A 177 19.89 -28.31 16.25
N LEU A 178 20.13 -27.17 16.90
CA LEU A 178 20.88 -27.11 18.17
C LEU A 178 20.18 -27.90 19.28
N ALA A 179 18.87 -27.72 19.44
CA ALA A 179 18.05 -28.46 20.40
C ALA A 179 18.09 -29.98 20.14
N LYS A 180 18.13 -30.43 18.88
CA LYS A 180 18.32 -31.85 18.53
C LYS A 180 19.71 -32.36 18.94
N VAL A 181 20.77 -31.58 18.71
CA VAL A 181 22.15 -31.94 19.14
C VAL A 181 22.26 -32.03 20.65
N ASP A 182 21.68 -31.11 21.41
CA ASP A 182 21.74 -31.14 22.87
C ASP A 182 20.84 -32.23 23.49
N ARG A 183 19.67 -32.52 22.90
CA ARG A 183 18.89 -33.73 23.26
C ARG A 183 19.71 -35.01 23.04
N GLU A 184 20.49 -35.10 21.95
CA GLU A 184 21.37 -36.24 21.76
C GLU A 184 22.54 -36.29 22.76
N ARG A 185 23.17 -35.15 23.07
CA ARG A 185 24.24 -35.07 24.08
C ARG A 185 23.72 -35.53 25.43
N HIS A 186 22.57 -35.00 25.87
CA HIS A 186 21.90 -35.43 27.08
C HIS A 186 21.56 -36.92 27.06
N ARG A 187 21.07 -37.47 25.94
CA ARG A 187 20.85 -38.93 25.76
C ARG A 187 22.14 -39.75 25.88
N ARG A 188 23.28 -39.27 25.34
CA ARG A 188 24.60 -39.90 25.48
C ARG A 188 25.08 -39.86 26.93
N ASP A 189 24.91 -38.74 27.63
CA ASP A 189 25.37 -38.58 29.01
C ASP A 189 24.47 -39.29 30.02
N LEU A 190 23.16 -39.40 29.77
CA LEU A 190 22.30 -40.35 30.46
C LEU A 190 22.81 -41.78 30.26
N LYS A 191 23.09 -42.22 29.03
CA LYS A 191 23.65 -43.56 28.78
C LYS A 191 25.01 -43.83 29.46
N LYS A 192 25.80 -42.81 29.79
CA LYS A 192 27.01 -42.93 30.62
C LYS A 192 26.71 -43.02 32.12
N LYS A 193 25.66 -42.33 32.58
CA LYS A 193 25.26 -42.23 34.00
C LYS A 193 24.33 -43.35 34.47
N LEU A 194 23.57 -43.96 33.55
CA LEU A 194 22.84 -45.19 33.82
C LEU A 194 23.85 -46.30 34.17
N PRO A 195 23.83 -46.88 35.38
CA PRO A 195 24.73 -47.99 35.70
C PRO A 195 24.43 -49.16 34.78
N ARG A 196 25.49 -49.79 34.25
CA ARG A 196 25.43 -50.90 33.27
C ARG A 196 24.55 -52.07 33.71
N ASN A 197 24.28 -52.18 35.01
CA ASN A 197 23.48 -53.22 35.63
C ASN A 197 22.00 -52.82 35.81
N GLN A 198 21.47 -51.74 35.19
CA GLN A 198 20.05 -51.38 35.36
C GLN A 198 19.09 -52.49 34.91
N GLU A 199 19.43 -53.25 33.88
CA GLU A 199 18.63 -54.41 33.42
C GLU A 199 18.66 -55.52 34.48
N LEU A 200 19.84 -55.86 35.01
CA LEU A 200 19.99 -56.79 36.14
C LEU A 200 19.24 -56.32 37.41
N TRP A 201 19.21 -55.01 37.70
CA TRP A 201 18.43 -54.48 38.84
C TRP A 201 16.92 -54.53 38.62
N ARG A 202 16.44 -54.36 37.38
CA ARG A 202 15.03 -54.59 37.02
C ARG A 202 14.68 -56.06 37.08
N GLU A 203 15.58 -56.94 36.63
CA GLU A 203 15.43 -58.39 36.68
C GLU A 203 15.39 -58.88 38.14
N VAL A 204 16.31 -58.43 38.99
CA VAL A 204 16.30 -58.70 40.44
C VAL A 204 15.01 -58.18 41.10
N ALA A 205 14.56 -56.96 40.75
CA ALA A 205 13.29 -56.44 41.26
C ALA A 205 12.07 -57.24 40.77
N TYR A 206 12.07 -57.67 39.50
CA TYR A 206 11.03 -58.48 38.89
C TYR A 206 10.97 -59.88 39.54
N LEU A 207 12.13 -60.54 39.68
CA LEU A 207 12.27 -61.81 40.40
C LEU A 207 11.87 -61.68 41.87
N MET A 208 12.16 -60.57 42.54
CA MET A 208 11.63 -60.29 43.88
C MET A 208 10.10 -60.15 43.87
N THR A 209 9.50 -59.49 42.87
CA THR A 209 8.03 -59.40 42.79
C THR A 209 7.37 -60.72 42.44
N GLU A 210 7.94 -61.52 41.54
CA GLU A 210 7.43 -62.87 41.22
C GLU A 210 7.64 -63.85 42.37
N LEU A 211 8.76 -63.80 43.11
CA LEU A 211 8.94 -64.62 44.32
C LEU A 211 7.91 -64.23 45.39
N ASN A 212 7.65 -62.94 45.59
CA ASN A 212 6.57 -62.47 46.48
C ASN A 212 5.16 -62.84 45.97
N LYS A 213 4.94 -62.90 44.65
CA LYS A 213 3.69 -63.34 44.04
C LYS A 213 3.50 -64.84 44.19
N LEU A 214 4.50 -65.65 43.83
CA LEU A 214 4.54 -67.09 44.05
C LEU A 214 4.37 -67.46 45.53
N HIS A 215 4.91 -66.68 46.47
CA HIS A 215 4.71 -66.94 47.91
C HIS A 215 3.36 -66.42 48.45
N ARG A 216 2.64 -65.56 47.71
CA ARG A 216 1.21 -65.30 47.95
C ARG A 216 0.35 -66.38 47.34
N GLU A 217 0.65 -66.80 46.12
CA GLU A 217 0.02 -67.93 45.44
C GLU A 217 0.24 -69.23 46.23
N GLU A 218 1.39 -69.48 46.84
CA GLU A 218 1.64 -70.64 47.72
C GLU A 218 0.73 -70.66 48.95
N ARG A 219 0.41 -69.48 49.51
CA ARG A 219 -0.55 -69.34 50.61
C ARG A 219 -1.97 -69.51 50.08
N GLN A 220 -2.33 -68.78 49.03
CA GLN A 220 -3.64 -68.89 48.39
C GLN A 220 -3.92 -70.31 47.89
N TRP A 221 -2.93 -71.07 47.44
CA TRP A 221 -3.08 -72.46 47.04
C TRP A 221 -3.41 -73.35 48.23
N LYS A 222 -2.78 -73.14 49.39
CA LYS A 222 -3.13 -73.83 50.65
C LYS A 222 -4.51 -73.41 51.15
N ASP A 223 -4.78 -72.10 51.18
CA ASP A 223 -6.09 -71.54 51.51
C ASP A 223 -7.16 -72.15 50.58
N THR A 224 -6.90 -72.29 49.27
CA THR A 224 -7.81 -72.93 48.31
C THR A 224 -7.75 -74.45 48.30
N GLU A 225 -6.75 -75.11 48.86
CA GLU A 225 -6.77 -76.56 49.07
C GLU A 225 -7.78 -76.88 50.19
N GLU A 226 -7.82 -76.03 51.22
CA GLU A 226 -8.87 -75.99 52.24
C GLU A 226 -10.22 -75.52 51.67
N ASP A 227 -10.26 -74.47 50.84
CA ASP A 227 -11.50 -73.91 50.24
C ASP A 227 -12.07 -74.75 49.09
N ILE A 228 -11.27 -75.56 48.38
CA ILE A 228 -11.74 -76.54 47.37
C ILE A 228 -12.15 -77.84 48.07
N SER A 229 -11.49 -78.25 49.15
CA SER A 229 -12.01 -79.31 50.03
C SER A 229 -13.40 -78.95 50.58
N GLN A 230 -13.71 -77.65 50.73
CA GLN A 230 -15.06 -77.15 51.01
C GLN A 230 -15.92 -77.01 49.74
N ARG A 231 -15.40 -76.48 48.62
CA ARG A 231 -16.20 -76.24 47.41
C ARG A 231 -16.44 -77.45 46.51
N GLU A 232 -15.74 -78.58 46.65
CA GLU A 232 -16.21 -79.86 46.06
C GLU A 232 -17.54 -80.33 46.69
N ILE A 233 -17.89 -79.80 47.87
CA ILE A 233 -19.20 -79.97 48.50
C ILE A 233 -20.24 -79.02 47.85
N GLU A 234 -19.83 -77.84 47.37
CA GLU A 234 -20.72 -76.75 46.89
C GLU A 234 -20.87 -76.64 45.36
N MET A 235 -19.77 -76.64 44.59
CA MET A 235 -19.78 -76.57 43.10
C MET A 235 -20.52 -77.74 42.45
N LYS A 236 -20.77 -78.80 43.22
CA LYS A 236 -21.67 -79.90 42.89
C LYS A 236 -23.13 -79.48 42.65
N ALA A 237 -23.50 -78.22 42.90
CA ALA A 237 -24.87 -77.72 42.87
C ALA A 237 -25.26 -76.78 41.71
N LEU A 238 -24.32 -76.08 41.04
CA LEU A 238 -24.66 -74.75 40.45
C LEU A 238 -24.07 -74.35 39.08
N GLU A 239 -23.50 -75.27 38.29
CA GLU A 239 -22.88 -74.92 37.00
C GLU A 239 -23.89 -74.84 35.80
N GLU A 240 -24.80 -73.85 35.80
CA GLU A 240 -25.70 -73.55 34.66
C GLU A 240 -25.65 -72.08 34.13
N LYS A 241 -25.28 -71.91 32.84
CA LYS A 241 -25.72 -70.86 31.84
C LYS A 241 -25.18 -69.38 31.85
N LYS A 242 -24.04 -69.15 31.15
CA LYS A 242 -23.79 -68.48 29.82
C LYS A 242 -24.45 -67.12 29.33
N ASN A 243 -23.81 -66.45 28.33
CA ASN A 243 -24.00 -65.05 27.74
C ASN A 243 -24.31 -65.04 26.18
N SER A 244 -24.20 -64.02 25.28
CA SER A 244 -23.53 -62.67 25.13
C SER A 244 -23.99 -61.86 23.82
N ASP A 245 -23.32 -60.73 23.43
CA ASP A 245 -23.18 -60.06 22.06
C ASP A 245 -24.34 -59.14 21.49
N SER A 246 -24.32 -58.21 20.46
CA SER A 246 -23.42 -57.40 19.55
C SER A 246 -24.30 -56.44 18.62
N ASP A 247 -23.98 -55.49 17.67
CA ASP A 247 -22.91 -54.48 17.26
C ASP A 247 -23.40 -53.52 16.06
N GLU A 248 -22.55 -52.70 15.34
CA GLU A 248 -22.70 -51.94 14.01
C GLU A 248 -22.52 -50.35 13.90
N GLU A 249 -22.45 -49.70 12.68
CA GLU A 249 -21.69 -48.40 12.40
C GLU A 249 -22.21 -47.11 11.56
N PRO A 250 -22.18 -46.94 10.19
CA PRO A 250 -21.54 -45.76 9.48
C PRO A 250 -22.32 -44.85 8.41
N ALA A 251 -21.60 -43.94 7.65
CA ALA A 251 -21.91 -43.11 6.39
C ALA A 251 -22.30 -41.57 6.49
N ASP A 252 -22.34 -40.60 5.51
CA ASP A 252 -21.68 -40.16 4.19
C ASP A 252 -22.36 -38.80 3.64
N THR A 253 -22.06 -37.94 2.59
CA THR A 253 -21.01 -37.55 1.56
C THR A 253 -21.33 -36.20 0.74
N GLU A 254 -20.46 -35.72 -0.21
CA GLU A 254 -20.62 -34.69 -1.35
C GLU A 254 -20.47 -33.13 -1.09
N ILE A 255 -20.41 -32.11 -2.03
CA ILE A 255 -20.53 -31.88 -3.53
C ILE A 255 -19.78 -30.59 -4.12
N GLU A 256 -20.12 -30.03 -5.33
CA GLU A 256 -19.44 -28.97 -6.20
C GLU A 256 -20.04 -27.49 -6.18
N ILE A 257 -19.84 -26.42 -7.04
CA ILE A 257 -19.48 -26.15 -8.50
C ILE A 257 -18.86 -24.70 -8.82
N SER A 258 -18.90 -24.13 -10.07
CA SER A 258 -18.16 -22.89 -10.57
C SER A 258 -18.85 -22.00 -11.69
N THR A 259 -18.28 -20.84 -12.16
CA THR A 259 -18.67 -20.08 -13.42
C THR A 259 -17.73 -18.92 -13.92
N ASP A 260 -18.14 -18.14 -14.96
CA ASP A 260 -17.33 -17.38 -15.98
C ASP A 260 -18.05 -16.04 -16.43
N LYS A 261 -17.60 -15.03 -17.24
CA LYS A 261 -16.35 -14.57 -17.93
C LYS A 261 -16.53 -13.10 -18.47
N ILE A 262 -15.48 -12.30 -18.84
CA ILE A 262 -15.61 -10.90 -19.43
C ILE A 262 -14.52 -10.57 -20.49
N THR A 263 -14.86 -9.81 -21.56
CA THR A 263 -13.91 -9.11 -22.48
C THR A 263 -14.43 -7.76 -23.03
N LYS A 264 -13.67 -6.66 -22.85
CA LYS A 264 -13.77 -5.34 -23.55
C LYS A 264 -12.48 -4.53 -23.30
N ILE A 265 -11.42 -4.70 -24.11
CA ILE A 265 -10.07 -4.19 -23.77
C ILE A 265 -9.35 -3.44 -24.92
N GLU A 266 -9.64 -3.75 -26.18
CA GLU A 266 -8.66 -3.48 -27.25
C GLU A 266 -8.67 -2.03 -27.76
N GLN A 267 -9.82 -1.34 -27.82
CA GLN A 267 -9.90 0.06 -28.27
C GLN A 267 -9.35 1.09 -27.26
N THR A 268 -9.10 0.71 -26.01
CA THR A 268 -8.45 1.60 -25.02
C THR A 268 -6.93 1.67 -25.18
N VAL A 269 -6.31 0.77 -25.97
CA VAL A 269 -4.86 0.58 -25.94
C VAL A 269 -4.09 1.71 -26.63
N GLU A 270 -4.51 2.17 -27.81
CA GLU A 270 -3.70 3.11 -28.62
C GLU A 270 -3.57 4.50 -27.95
N ASP A 271 -4.66 5.07 -27.44
CA ASP A 271 -4.62 6.35 -26.71
C ASP A 271 -3.79 6.26 -25.42
N ILE A 272 -3.81 5.10 -24.73
CA ILE A 272 -2.93 4.84 -23.59
C ILE A 272 -1.46 4.93 -24.01
N THR A 273 -1.06 4.40 -25.18
CA THR A 273 0.35 4.43 -25.60
C THR A 273 0.90 5.83 -25.83
N LEU A 274 0.12 6.73 -26.46
CA LEU A 274 0.56 8.11 -26.71
C LEU A 274 0.54 8.99 -25.45
N SER A 275 -0.34 8.68 -24.49
CA SER A 275 -0.27 9.29 -23.16
C SER A 275 1.00 8.83 -22.42
N ALA A 276 1.25 7.51 -22.38
CA ALA A 276 2.35 6.89 -21.64
C ALA A 276 3.72 7.46 -22.00
N VAL A 277 4.00 7.74 -23.28
CA VAL A 277 5.28 8.34 -23.72
C VAL A 277 5.50 9.76 -23.14
N ARG A 278 4.43 10.54 -22.94
CA ARG A 278 4.54 11.89 -22.32
C ARG A 278 4.67 11.81 -20.81
N ILE A 279 3.95 10.87 -20.19
CA ILE A 279 4.06 10.54 -18.77
C ILE A 279 5.50 10.10 -18.46
N GLU A 280 6.07 9.17 -19.24
CA GLU A 280 7.46 8.69 -19.10
C GLU A 280 8.48 9.84 -19.10
N GLN A 281 8.34 10.80 -20.02
CA GLN A 281 9.22 11.98 -20.08
C GLN A 281 9.11 12.85 -18.81
N ALA A 282 7.89 13.09 -18.30
CA ALA A 282 7.68 13.82 -17.05
C ALA A 282 8.21 13.03 -15.83
N LEU A 283 7.98 11.71 -15.78
CA LEU A 283 8.49 10.82 -14.75
C LEU A 283 10.02 10.82 -14.71
N HIS A 284 10.70 10.88 -15.85
CA HIS A 284 12.15 10.93 -15.90
C HIS A 284 12.71 12.23 -15.26
N VAL A 285 12.02 13.37 -15.43
CA VAL A 285 12.38 14.63 -14.77
C VAL A 285 12.13 14.55 -13.26
N VAL A 286 10.97 14.06 -12.84
CA VAL A 286 10.63 13.88 -11.41
C VAL A 286 11.58 12.89 -10.72
N SER A 287 11.97 11.81 -11.40
CA SER A 287 12.95 10.84 -10.92
C SER A 287 14.32 11.49 -10.66
N GLY A 288 14.78 12.36 -11.55
CA GLY A 288 16.00 13.15 -11.35
C GLY A 288 15.95 14.00 -10.07
N ILE A 289 14.87 14.77 -9.89
CA ILE A 289 14.64 15.61 -8.70
C ILE A 289 14.60 14.76 -7.42
N ILE A 290 14.02 13.57 -7.46
CA ILE A 290 13.99 12.64 -6.33
C ILE A 290 15.39 12.11 -6.01
N ILE A 291 16.18 11.72 -7.01
CA ILE A 291 17.56 11.26 -6.82
C ILE A 291 18.43 12.37 -6.20
N GLU A 292 18.25 13.63 -6.61
CA GLU A 292 18.93 14.78 -6.01
C GLU A 292 18.47 15.05 -4.57
N SER A 293 17.16 15.03 -4.31
CA SER A 293 16.59 15.18 -2.96
C SER A 293 17.08 14.09 -2.01
N ASP A 294 17.14 12.84 -2.48
CA ASP A 294 17.58 11.70 -1.69
C ASP A 294 19.10 11.68 -1.49
N LYS A 295 19.89 12.24 -2.43
CA LYS A 295 21.32 12.55 -2.25
C LYS A 295 21.53 13.61 -1.18
N VAL A 296 20.78 14.72 -1.22
CA VAL A 296 20.81 15.77 -0.17
C VAL A 296 20.42 15.18 1.19
N ARG A 297 19.38 14.34 1.26
CA ARG A 297 18.96 13.62 2.48
C ARG A 297 20.08 12.71 3.01
N LYS A 298 20.76 11.96 2.14
CA LYS A 298 21.90 11.09 2.50
C LYS A 298 23.10 11.89 2.99
N ASP A 299 23.41 13.04 2.40
CA ASP A 299 24.52 13.89 2.84
C ASP A 299 24.19 14.67 4.12
N LEU A 300 22.93 15.09 4.34
CA LEU A 300 22.46 15.60 5.63
C LEU A 300 22.51 14.52 6.72
N TYR A 301 22.07 13.29 6.42
CA TYR A 301 22.18 12.17 7.37
C TYR A 301 23.65 11.79 7.65
N ARG A 302 24.55 11.88 6.66
CA ARG A 302 26.00 11.74 6.88
C ARG A 302 26.53 12.79 7.83
N ARG A 303 26.26 14.09 7.59
CA ARG A 303 26.66 15.19 8.48
C ARG A 303 26.08 15.03 9.89
N TYR A 304 24.80 14.68 10.00
CA TYR A 304 24.20 14.32 11.29
C TYR A 304 24.94 13.15 11.96
N LYS A 305 25.34 12.14 11.20
CA LYS A 305 26.07 10.98 11.71
C LYS A 305 27.57 11.23 11.96
N THR A 306 28.22 12.21 11.34
CA THR A 306 29.63 12.54 11.63
C THR A 306 29.74 13.62 12.71
N ASP A 307 28.98 14.69 12.55
CA ASP A 307 29.13 15.95 13.28
C ASP A 307 28.23 15.96 14.53
N PHE A 308 27.05 15.31 14.44
CA PHE A 308 26.06 15.19 15.52
C PHE A 308 25.91 13.75 16.03
N GLN A 309 26.86 12.85 15.74
CA GLN A 309 26.95 11.61 16.50
C GLN A 309 27.15 11.99 17.97
N PHE A 310 26.32 11.44 18.87
CA PHE A 310 26.40 11.72 20.31
C PHE A 310 27.65 11.07 20.93
N HIS A 311 28.83 11.63 20.64
CA HIS A 311 30.12 11.17 21.14
C HIS A 311 30.21 11.16 22.68
N ARG A 312 29.30 11.86 23.37
CA ARG A 312 29.14 11.85 24.84
C ARG A 312 28.40 10.62 25.40
N TYR A 313 27.71 9.82 24.58
CA TYR A 313 26.97 8.62 25.02
C TYR A 313 27.49 7.33 24.34
N PRO A 314 28.78 6.95 24.54
CA PRO A 314 29.35 5.74 23.96
C PRO A 314 28.57 4.48 24.37
N GLY A 315 28.32 3.59 23.40
CA GLY A 315 27.61 2.32 23.59
C GLY A 315 26.10 2.36 23.27
N VAL A 316 25.45 3.53 23.32
CA VAL A 316 23.99 3.64 23.19
C VAL A 316 23.55 3.72 21.72
N LYS A 317 23.49 2.56 21.04
CA LYS A 317 23.14 2.47 19.61
C LYS A 317 21.66 2.65 19.27
N ASN A 318 20.77 2.73 20.26
CA ASN A 318 19.31 2.81 20.07
C ASN A 318 18.80 4.21 20.43
N PRO A 319 18.05 4.92 19.56
CA PRO A 319 17.56 6.28 19.84
C PRO A 319 16.67 6.36 21.09
N LYS A 320 15.91 5.31 21.43
CA LYS A 320 15.15 5.25 22.70
C LYS A 320 16.06 5.19 23.92
N GLY A 321 17.26 4.61 23.78
CA GLY A 321 18.30 4.64 24.80
C GLY A 321 18.96 6.01 24.93
N ILE A 322 19.19 6.73 23.83
CA ILE A 322 19.76 8.08 23.84
C ILE A 322 18.80 9.05 24.53
N LEU A 323 17.50 8.99 24.21
CA LEU A 323 16.47 9.76 24.92
C LEU A 323 16.48 9.46 26.43
N ARG A 324 16.53 8.18 26.82
CA ARG A 324 16.57 7.79 28.24
C ARG A 324 17.83 8.31 28.96
N ALA A 325 18.99 8.25 28.30
CA ALA A 325 20.24 8.78 28.84
C ALA A 325 20.23 10.30 28.97
N LEU A 326 19.62 11.01 28.00
CA LEU A 326 19.42 12.47 28.06
C LEU A 326 18.54 12.85 29.25
N THR A 327 17.36 12.23 29.41
CA THR A 327 16.48 12.48 30.57
C THR A 327 17.20 12.22 31.89
N GLN A 328 17.87 11.07 32.03
CA GLN A 328 18.60 10.72 33.25
C GLN A 328 19.80 11.63 33.54
N SER A 329 20.37 12.33 32.55
CA SER A 329 21.38 13.36 32.79
C SER A 329 20.80 14.72 33.19
N GLN A 330 19.55 15.04 32.83
CA GLN A 330 18.90 16.27 33.31
C GLN A 330 18.55 16.17 34.80
N ASP A 331 18.11 14.99 35.26
CA ASP A 331 17.83 14.72 36.67
C ASP A 331 19.08 14.76 37.58
N GLN A 332 20.29 14.90 37.01
CA GLN A 332 21.58 14.89 37.75
C GLN A 332 22.27 16.26 37.81
N ASP A 333 21.81 17.26 37.05
CA ASP A 333 22.35 18.64 37.07
C ASP A 333 21.53 19.57 38.00
N GLU A 334 20.56 19.03 38.76
CA GLU A 334 19.68 19.78 39.70
C GLU A 334 19.92 19.44 41.21
N GLU A 335 20.97 18.68 41.57
CA GLU A 335 21.48 18.50 42.95
C GLU A 335 22.78 19.29 43.22
#